data_AF-A0A2H3E1S0-F1
#
_entry.id   AF-A0A2H3E1S0-F1
#
_cell.length_a   1.000
_cell.length_b   1.000
_cell.length_c   1.000
_cell.angle_alpha   90.00
_cell.angle_beta   90.00
_cell.angle_gamma   90.00
#
_symmetry.space_group_name_H-M   'P 1'
#
loop_
_entity.id
_entity.type
_entity.pdbx_description
1 polymer ?
#
loop_
_entity_poly.entity_id
_entity_poly.type
_entity_poly.pdbx_seq_one_letter_code
_entity_poly.pdbx_strand_id
1 'polypeptide(L)'
;MLTTYCCLLTLAFPLFYAQISVSLSIAASTLDFFQHHELLPSPEAQSVTASRLSLSNIGPTLSLKAQPTVVYRPSSVEALHRARMRSMRYSESERVEWNPVEVLGPAVQDIHTLAQLARMSGNAYALPGRKNWYDLDGSWNTSFPFGWEDPADGFRGHVFISSDNSTIILSIKGTTVQGPSSKKDKFNDNLLFSCCCARVDVSWVFRTVCDCYARNWKCDNTCLSEALIQDSLFYSVGVNLVEDLLVLYPTANIWLVGHSLGGALASLLGSTFGLPAVAFEAPGERLAAKRLHLPLPPPLLNGSASPVPITHVYHTGDPIPQGTCTGIGSPCTQAGYALETRCHLGKSIVFDTVNVLGWKVDVRKHVIKDVITKVLEADVIDWEDGRSVPFPREEEDCVDCFKWEFGEYKGGR
;
A
#
# COMPACT_ATOMS: atom_id res chain seq x y z
N MET A 1 -66.49 -43.83 42.40
CA MET A 1 -65.60 -45.00 42.43
C MET A 1 -64.50 -44.72 41.41
N LEU A 2 -63.33 -44.27 41.89
CA LEU A 2 -62.14 -45.09 42.21
C LEU A 2 -61.40 -45.53 40.93
N THR A 3 -60.09 -45.47 40.73
CA THR A 3 -58.92 -44.80 41.33
C THR A 3 -57.74 -45.23 40.43
N THR A 4 -56.69 -44.40 40.30
CA THR A 4 -55.26 -44.79 40.08
C THR A 4 -54.86 -45.53 38.77
N TYR A 5 -53.66 -45.45 38.19
CA TYR A 5 -52.31 -45.22 38.72
C TYR A 5 -51.42 -44.48 37.70
N CYS A 6 -50.56 -43.63 38.26
CA CYS A 6 -49.35 -43.05 37.67
C CYS A 6 -48.30 -44.15 37.42
N CYS A 7 -47.56 -44.09 36.31
CA CYS A 7 -46.26 -44.77 36.22
C CYS A 7 -45.28 -43.94 35.37
N LEU A 8 -44.29 -43.39 36.07
CA LEU A 8 -43.09 -42.80 35.50
C LEU A 8 -42.27 -43.86 34.78
N LEU A 9 -41.81 -43.56 33.57
CA LEU A 9 -40.68 -44.23 32.94
C LEU A 9 -39.59 -43.19 32.72
N THR A 10 -38.81 -42.99 33.78
CA THR A 10 -37.48 -42.37 33.73
C THR A 10 -36.51 -43.34 33.06
N LEU A 11 -36.25 -43.15 31.77
CA LEU A 11 -35.08 -43.73 31.12
C LEU A 11 -33.87 -42.86 31.44
N ALA A 12 -33.09 -43.29 32.43
CA ALA A 12 -31.76 -42.80 32.70
C ALA A 12 -30.83 -43.24 31.55
N PHE A 13 -30.47 -42.32 30.67
CA PHE A 13 -29.31 -42.47 29.79
C PHE A 13 -28.10 -41.81 30.48
N PRO A 14 -26.96 -42.51 30.61
CA PRO A 14 -25.77 -41.91 31.17
C PRO A 14 -25.24 -40.82 30.22
N LEU A 15 -25.08 -39.61 30.76
CA LEU A 15 -24.30 -38.54 30.14
C LEU A 15 -22.84 -39.01 30.05
N PHE A 16 -22.49 -39.67 28.95
CA PHE A 16 -21.10 -39.75 28.53
C PHE A 16 -20.71 -38.37 27.98
N TYR A 17 -20.00 -37.61 28.80
CA TYR A 17 -19.25 -36.42 28.39
C TYR A 17 -18.10 -36.89 27.48
N ALA A 18 -18.39 -37.08 26.19
CA ALA A 18 -17.34 -37.12 25.18
C ALA A 18 -16.92 -35.67 24.92
N GLN A 19 -15.80 -35.24 25.49
CA GLN A 19 -15.10 -34.05 25.06
C GLN A 19 -14.69 -34.25 23.59
N ILE A 20 -15.53 -33.81 22.66
CA ILE A 20 -15.10 -33.56 21.30
C ILE A 20 -14.38 -32.21 21.36
N SER A 21 -13.07 -32.27 21.57
CA SER A 21 -12.17 -31.16 21.28
C SER A 21 -12.21 -30.91 19.78
N VAL A 22 -13.07 -29.99 19.34
CA VAL A 22 -12.95 -29.39 18.01
C VAL A 22 -11.76 -28.45 18.09
N SER A 23 -10.59 -28.96 17.74
CA SER A 23 -9.43 -28.13 17.42
C SER A 23 -9.76 -27.35 16.16
N LEU A 24 -10.19 -26.10 16.33
CA LEU A 24 -10.19 -25.12 15.24
C LEU A 24 -8.73 -24.85 14.91
N SER A 25 -8.17 -25.63 13.98
CA SER A 25 -6.93 -25.29 13.30
C SER A 25 -7.20 -24.06 12.45
N ILE A 26 -6.96 -22.87 13.02
CA ILE A 26 -6.72 -21.67 12.23
C ILE A 26 -5.37 -21.95 11.58
N ALA A 27 -5.39 -22.44 10.33
CA ALA A 27 -4.22 -22.42 9.49
C ALA A 27 -3.85 -20.95 9.27
N ALA A 28 -2.97 -20.42 10.11
CA ALA A 28 -2.21 -19.24 9.78
C ALA A 28 -1.48 -19.58 8.48
N SER A 29 -1.85 -18.93 7.38
CA SER A 29 -1.07 -18.95 6.16
C SER A 29 0.22 -18.20 6.43
N THR A 30 1.17 -18.86 7.08
CA THR A 30 2.57 -18.46 7.15
C THR A 30 3.13 -18.63 5.74
N LEU A 31 3.55 -17.52 5.12
CA LEU A 31 4.45 -17.61 3.99
C LEU A 31 5.77 -18.18 4.52
N ASP A 32 5.96 -19.49 4.37
CA ASP A 32 7.22 -20.15 4.73
C ASP A 32 8.31 -19.67 3.76
N PHE A 33 9.25 -18.90 4.29
CA PHE A 33 10.44 -18.48 3.56
C PHE A 33 11.37 -19.69 3.42
N PHE A 34 11.25 -20.45 2.32
CA PHE A 34 12.25 -21.47 2.00
C PHE A 34 13.58 -20.78 1.67
N GLN A 35 14.51 -20.88 2.61
CA GLN A 35 15.88 -20.39 2.50
C GLN A 35 16.65 -21.25 1.46
N HIS A 36 16.44 -20.99 0.16
CA HIS A 36 17.32 -21.52 -0.89
C HIS A 36 18.60 -20.67 -0.98
N HIS A 37 19.44 -20.74 0.06
CA HIS A 37 20.86 -20.44 -0.04
C HIS A 37 21.60 -21.76 -0.27
N GLU A 38 21.52 -22.30 -1.49
CA GLU A 38 22.50 -23.28 -1.96
C GLU A 38 23.47 -22.59 -2.92
N LEU A 39 24.64 -22.25 -2.37
CA LEU A 39 25.85 -21.97 -3.12
C LEU A 39 26.23 -23.23 -3.90
N LEU A 40 25.84 -23.31 -5.18
CA LEU A 40 26.43 -24.28 -6.10
C LEU A 40 27.68 -23.64 -6.74
N PRO A 41 28.90 -24.16 -6.47
CA PRO A 41 30.09 -23.72 -7.17
C PRO A 41 30.07 -24.26 -8.60
N SER A 42 30.19 -23.38 -9.60
CA SER A 42 30.43 -23.80 -10.99
C SER A 42 31.87 -24.32 -11.12
N PRO A 43 32.12 -25.54 -11.60
CA PRO A 43 33.44 -25.92 -12.08
C PRO A 43 33.49 -25.70 -13.58
N GLU A 44 34.28 -24.72 -14.03
CA GLU A 44 35.13 -24.86 -15.21
C GLU A 44 36.02 -23.61 -15.35
N ALA A 45 37.24 -23.75 -14.87
CA ALA A 45 38.34 -22.89 -15.22
C ALA A 45 38.72 -23.16 -16.68
N GLN A 46 38.51 -22.19 -17.56
CA GLN A 46 39.25 -22.11 -18.82
C GLN A 46 39.91 -20.73 -18.94
N SER A 47 41.24 -20.79 -18.86
CA SER A 47 42.19 -19.73 -19.13
C SER A 47 41.88 -19.02 -20.45
N VAL A 48 41.51 -17.74 -20.38
CA VAL A 48 41.62 -16.81 -21.51
C VAL A 48 42.45 -15.62 -21.07
N THR A 49 43.55 -15.45 -21.79
CA THR A 49 44.58 -14.43 -21.65
C THR A 49 44.01 -13.02 -21.64
N ALA A 50 44.41 -12.23 -20.64
CA ALA A 50 44.07 -10.83 -20.48
C ALA A 50 44.62 -9.98 -21.63
N SER A 51 43.79 -9.74 -22.65
CA SER A 51 44.02 -8.67 -23.60
C SER A 51 43.52 -7.37 -22.97
N ARG A 52 44.45 -6.43 -22.74
CA ARG A 52 44.16 -5.07 -22.24
C ARG A 52 43.21 -4.36 -23.19
N LEU A 53 41.91 -4.43 -22.94
CA LEU A 53 40.93 -3.53 -23.52
C LEU A 53 40.84 -2.30 -22.62
N SER A 54 41.17 -1.16 -23.22
CA SER A 54 41.06 0.18 -22.67
C SER A 54 39.67 0.42 -22.09
N LEU A 55 39.57 0.57 -20.76
CA LEU A 55 38.39 1.14 -20.10
C LEU A 55 38.36 2.64 -20.41
N SER A 56 37.83 3.00 -21.57
CA SER A 56 37.51 4.38 -21.91
C SER A 56 36.14 4.44 -22.58
N ASN A 57 35.11 4.33 -21.74
CA ASN A 57 33.77 4.94 -21.86
C ASN A 57 32.78 4.14 -21.02
N ILE A 58 32.86 4.28 -19.70
CA ILE A 58 31.69 4.11 -18.85
C ILE A 58 31.20 5.54 -18.65
N GLY A 59 30.20 5.95 -19.44
CA GLY A 59 29.43 7.15 -19.10
C GLY A 59 28.93 7.03 -17.66
N PRO A 60 28.61 8.13 -16.96
CA PRO A 60 28.19 8.07 -15.56
C PRO A 60 27.11 6.99 -15.43
N THR A 61 27.40 5.93 -14.67
CA THR A 61 26.41 4.90 -14.34
C THR A 61 25.30 5.64 -13.61
N LEU A 62 24.22 5.90 -14.32
CA LEU A 62 23.06 6.62 -13.81
C LEU A 62 22.42 5.67 -12.79
N SER A 63 22.84 5.78 -11.53
CA SER A 63 22.31 4.97 -10.44
C SER A 63 21.22 5.76 -9.72
N LEU A 64 20.26 5.03 -9.14
CA LEU A 64 19.31 5.58 -8.17
C LEU A 64 20.04 6.46 -7.14
N LYS A 65 19.61 7.72 -7.01
CA LYS A 65 20.21 8.67 -6.06
C LYS A 65 19.48 8.59 -4.73
N ALA A 66 20.26 8.56 -3.66
CA ALA A 66 19.77 8.70 -2.30
C ALA A 66 20.25 10.02 -1.70
N GLN A 67 19.50 10.55 -0.74
CA GLN A 67 19.85 11.75 0.02
C GLN A 67 19.59 11.54 1.51
N PRO A 68 20.41 12.15 2.40
CA PRO A 68 20.10 12.18 3.82
C PRO A 68 18.69 12.73 4.05
N THR A 69 17.87 11.96 4.77
CA THR A 69 16.47 12.27 5.05
C THR A 69 16.21 11.98 6.52
N VAL A 70 15.68 12.98 7.23
CA VAL A 70 15.24 12.78 8.62
C VAL A 70 13.85 12.15 8.60
N VAL A 71 13.73 10.97 9.19
CA VAL A 71 12.48 10.24 9.36
C VAL A 71 12.19 10.08 10.84
N TYR A 72 10.90 9.97 11.19
CA TYR A 72 10.49 9.72 12.57
C TYR A 72 10.11 8.25 12.70
N ARG A 73 10.89 7.49 13.48
CA ARG A 73 10.62 6.07 13.73
C ARG A 73 10.04 5.87 15.12
N PRO A 74 9.09 4.93 15.30
CA PRO A 74 8.62 4.59 16.63
C PRO A 74 9.78 3.97 17.42
N SER A 75 9.87 4.26 18.73
CA SER A 75 10.90 3.66 19.59
C SER A 75 10.74 2.15 19.77
N SER A 76 9.52 1.64 19.57
CA SER A 76 9.19 0.21 19.59
C SER A 76 7.99 -0.07 18.68
N VAL A 77 8.13 -1.11 17.83
CA VAL A 77 7.05 -1.60 16.97
C VAL A 77 5.90 -2.15 17.82
N GLU A 78 6.22 -2.82 18.94
CA GLU A 78 5.24 -3.33 19.90
C GLU A 78 4.44 -2.21 20.56
N ALA A 79 5.09 -1.08 20.88
CA ALA A 79 4.40 0.09 21.42
C ALA A 79 3.43 0.70 20.39
N LEU A 80 3.83 0.73 19.11
CA LEU A 80 2.95 1.17 18.03
C LEU A 80 1.73 0.25 17.88
N HIS A 81 1.93 -1.07 17.85
CA HIS A 81 0.83 -2.04 17.78
C HIS A 81 -0.10 -1.94 18.97
N ARG A 82 0.45 -1.78 20.18
CA ARG A 82 -0.34 -1.60 21.41
C ARG A 82 -1.17 -0.33 21.35
N ALA A 83 -0.57 0.81 20.97
CA ALA A 83 -1.28 2.08 20.84
C ALA A 83 -2.43 1.99 19.83
N ARG A 84 -2.17 1.37 18.67
CA ARG A 84 -3.19 1.08 17.66
C ARG A 84 -4.30 0.20 18.23
N MET A 85 -3.98 -0.92 18.88
CA MET A 85 -4.95 -1.83 19.50
C MET A 85 -5.83 -1.17 20.55
N ARG A 86 -5.26 -0.29 21.40
CA ARG A 86 -6.02 0.46 22.40
C ARG A 86 -6.97 1.47 21.76
N SER A 87 -6.50 2.19 20.75
CA SER A 87 -7.33 3.12 19.99
C SER A 87 -8.50 2.40 19.32
N MET A 88 -8.24 1.24 18.73
CA MET A 88 -9.28 0.44 18.06
C MET A 88 -10.31 -0.15 19.03
N ARG A 89 -9.88 -0.78 20.13
CA ARG A 89 -10.79 -1.54 21.01
C ARG A 89 -11.46 -0.71 22.09
N TYR A 90 -10.79 0.34 22.55
CA TYR A 90 -11.20 1.09 23.74
C TYR A 90 -11.38 2.58 23.46
N SER A 91 -11.17 3.04 22.21
CA SER A 91 -11.17 4.46 21.86
C SER A 91 -10.20 5.30 22.71
N GLU A 92 -9.10 4.67 23.14
CA GLU A 92 -8.09 5.31 24.00
C GLU A 92 -6.89 5.77 23.17
N SER A 93 -6.29 6.89 23.57
CA SER A 93 -5.04 7.35 22.99
C SER A 93 -3.87 6.96 23.89
N GLU A 94 -2.92 6.21 23.34
CA GLU A 94 -1.63 5.94 23.97
C GLU A 94 -0.55 6.70 23.22
N ARG A 95 0.36 7.35 23.97
CA ARG A 95 1.45 8.10 23.38
C ARG A 95 2.51 7.14 22.85
N VAL A 96 2.77 7.19 21.54
CA VAL A 96 3.93 6.56 20.91
C VAL A 96 5.08 7.56 20.92
N GLU A 97 6.26 7.12 21.35
CA GLU A 97 7.48 7.91 21.28
C GLU A 97 8.11 7.76 19.90
N TRP A 98 8.42 8.90 19.28
CA TRP A 98 8.97 8.98 17.94
C TRP A 98 10.35 9.60 17.99
N ASN A 99 11.34 8.90 17.45
CA ASN A 99 12.72 9.35 17.43
C ASN A 99 13.07 9.83 16.02
N PRO A 100 13.66 11.03 15.87
CA PRO A 100 14.22 11.45 14.61
C PRO A 100 15.46 10.60 14.31
N VAL A 101 15.49 9.99 13.13
CA VAL A 101 16.60 9.17 12.63
C VAL A 101 16.96 9.67 11.24
N GLU A 102 18.24 9.89 10.99
CA GLU A 102 18.73 10.18 9.65
C GLU A 102 18.94 8.86 8.90
N VAL A 103 18.31 8.74 7.73
CA VAL A 103 18.44 7.59 6.83
C VAL A 103 18.76 8.09 5.42
N LEU A 104 19.28 7.21 4.57
CA LEU A 104 19.36 7.51 3.14
C LEU A 104 17.99 7.22 2.51
N GLY A 105 17.27 8.29 2.16
CA GLY A 105 15.98 8.22 1.46
C GLY A 105 16.15 8.44 -0.05
N PRO A 106 15.16 8.08 -0.87
CA PRO A 106 15.21 8.32 -2.31
C PRO A 106 15.26 9.83 -2.61
N ALA A 107 16.10 10.24 -3.56
CA ALA A 107 16.15 11.63 -4.02
C ALA A 107 14.96 11.93 -4.93
N VAL A 108 13.78 12.20 -4.36
CA VAL A 108 12.51 12.36 -5.09
C VAL A 108 12.44 13.55 -6.05
N GLN A 109 13.42 14.45 -6.01
CA GLN A 109 13.53 15.58 -6.96
C GLN A 109 14.43 15.25 -8.16
N ASP A 110 15.01 14.05 -8.21
CA ASP A 110 15.79 13.54 -9.34
C ASP A 110 14.88 12.70 -10.25
N ILE A 111 14.71 13.12 -11.50
CA ILE A 111 13.77 12.49 -12.44
C ILE A 111 14.13 11.03 -12.72
N HIS A 112 15.43 10.71 -12.81
CA HIS A 112 15.90 9.34 -13.02
C HIS A 112 15.54 8.44 -11.83
N THR A 113 15.73 8.95 -10.61
CA THR A 113 15.33 8.26 -9.38
C THR A 113 13.84 7.94 -9.39
N LEU A 114 12.98 8.92 -9.71
CA LEU A 114 11.54 8.66 -9.83
C LEU A 114 11.23 7.64 -10.93
N ALA A 115 11.88 7.73 -12.10
CA ALA A 115 11.67 6.79 -13.21
C ALA A 115 12.02 5.34 -12.83
N GLN A 116 13.15 5.12 -12.15
CA GLN A 116 13.56 3.79 -11.69
C GLN A 116 12.61 3.23 -10.63
N LEU A 117 12.16 4.04 -9.66
CA LEU A 117 11.18 3.61 -8.66
C LEU A 117 9.80 3.34 -9.28
N ALA A 118 9.42 4.09 -10.32
CA ALA A 118 8.20 3.85 -11.09
C ALA A 118 8.30 2.53 -11.88
N ARG A 119 9.46 2.23 -12.48
CA ARG A 119 9.73 0.93 -13.14
C ARG A 119 9.65 -0.22 -12.16
N MET A 120 10.22 -0.11 -10.96
CA MET A 120 10.08 -1.12 -9.90
C MET A 120 8.60 -1.31 -9.51
N SER A 121 7.85 -0.21 -9.35
CA SER A 121 6.40 -0.24 -9.11
C SER A 121 5.63 -0.94 -10.24
N GLY A 122 6.04 -0.73 -11.50
CA GLY A 122 5.52 -1.44 -12.66
C GLY A 122 5.89 -2.92 -12.69
N ASN A 123 7.09 -3.28 -12.26
CA ASN A 123 7.57 -4.66 -12.13
C ASN A 123 6.80 -5.45 -11.07
N ALA A 124 6.17 -4.78 -10.09
CA ALA A 124 5.27 -5.46 -9.16
C ALA A 124 4.10 -6.21 -9.84
N TYR A 125 3.79 -5.90 -11.11
CA TYR A 125 2.71 -6.52 -11.89
C TYR A 125 3.15 -7.68 -12.78
N ALA A 126 4.43 -8.05 -12.82
CA ALA A 126 4.93 -9.11 -13.68
C ALA A 126 6.12 -9.84 -13.06
N LEU A 127 6.30 -11.12 -13.40
CA LEU A 127 7.55 -11.82 -13.08
C LEU A 127 8.68 -11.40 -14.05
N PRO A 128 9.96 -11.51 -13.64
CA PRO A 128 11.11 -11.27 -14.50
C PRO A 128 11.03 -12.00 -15.85
N GLY A 129 11.47 -11.33 -16.92
CA GLY A 129 11.48 -11.89 -18.28
C GLY A 129 10.13 -11.87 -19.01
N ARG A 130 9.07 -11.32 -18.41
CA ARG A 130 7.77 -11.10 -19.08
C ARG A 130 7.78 -9.77 -19.85
N LYS A 131 6.90 -9.65 -20.86
CA LYS A 131 6.83 -8.47 -21.76
C LYS A 131 6.65 -7.12 -21.06
N ASN A 132 6.02 -7.11 -19.89
CA ASN A 132 5.76 -5.88 -19.11
C ASN A 132 6.75 -5.70 -17.95
N TRP A 133 7.86 -6.44 -17.94
CA TRP A 133 8.97 -6.23 -17.04
C TRP A 133 9.87 -5.12 -17.61
N TYR A 134 10.17 -4.12 -16.80
CA TYR A 134 11.06 -3.02 -17.09
C TYR A 134 12.48 -3.36 -16.66
N ASP A 135 13.43 -3.10 -17.55
CA ASP A 135 14.85 -3.13 -17.22
C ASP A 135 15.17 -1.99 -16.24
N LEU A 136 15.97 -2.32 -15.23
CA LEU A 136 16.45 -1.42 -14.20
C LEU A 136 17.95 -1.16 -14.41
N ASP A 137 18.48 -0.16 -13.71
CA ASP A 137 19.92 0.11 -13.70
C ASP A 137 20.71 -1.13 -13.23
N GLY A 138 21.96 -1.26 -13.70
CA GLY A 138 22.79 -2.44 -13.43
C GLY A 138 23.06 -2.74 -11.94
N SER A 139 22.82 -1.78 -11.05
CA SER A 139 22.90 -1.97 -9.59
C SER A 139 21.70 -2.71 -8.99
N TRP A 140 20.68 -3.06 -9.79
CA TRP A 140 19.42 -3.68 -9.34
C TRP A 140 19.14 -4.99 -10.08
N ASN A 141 20.13 -5.87 -10.12
CA ASN A 141 20.07 -7.17 -10.80
C ASN A 141 19.41 -8.28 -9.96
N THR A 142 19.27 -8.09 -8.65
CA THR A 142 18.67 -9.08 -7.74
C THR A 142 17.28 -8.63 -7.32
N SER A 143 16.29 -9.49 -7.56
CA SER A 143 14.94 -9.33 -7.01
C SER A 143 14.32 -10.69 -6.69
N PHE A 144 13.40 -10.72 -5.73
CA PHE A 144 12.59 -11.89 -5.46
C PHE A 144 11.09 -11.54 -5.43
N PRO A 145 10.22 -12.35 -6.06
CA PRO A 145 8.77 -12.18 -5.99
C PRO A 145 8.21 -12.64 -4.64
N PHE A 146 7.08 -12.05 -4.22
CA PHE A 146 6.25 -12.58 -3.12
C PHE A 146 4.76 -12.56 -3.50
N GLY A 147 3.98 -13.51 -2.96
CA GLY A 147 2.53 -13.62 -3.18
C GLY A 147 2.14 -14.11 -4.57
N TRP A 148 3.10 -14.60 -5.36
CA TRP A 148 2.90 -15.07 -6.74
C TRP A 148 2.54 -16.56 -6.83
N GLU A 149 2.52 -17.27 -5.70
CA GLU A 149 2.30 -18.71 -5.60
C GLU A 149 0.85 -19.09 -5.92
N ASP A 150 -0.12 -18.34 -5.36
CA ASP A 150 -1.54 -18.49 -5.67
C ASP A 150 -2.02 -17.34 -6.56
N PRO A 151 -2.47 -17.59 -7.81
CA PRO A 151 -3.07 -16.60 -8.70
C PRO A 151 -4.29 -15.83 -8.14
N ALA A 152 -4.94 -16.36 -7.10
CA ALA A 152 -6.04 -15.73 -6.37
C ALA A 152 -5.58 -14.90 -5.16
N ASP A 153 -4.29 -14.94 -4.79
CA ASP A 153 -3.75 -14.01 -3.79
C ASP A 153 -3.68 -12.59 -4.37
N GLY A 154 -4.14 -11.62 -3.60
CA GLY A 154 -4.20 -10.23 -4.04
C GLY A 154 -2.95 -9.44 -3.68
N PHE A 155 -2.33 -9.75 -2.55
CA PHE A 155 -1.16 -9.03 -2.06
C PHE A 155 0.12 -9.60 -2.67
N ARG A 156 0.76 -8.87 -3.58
CA ARG A 156 1.94 -9.33 -4.31
C ARG A 156 2.94 -8.22 -4.53
N GLY A 157 4.12 -8.61 -4.97
CA GLY A 157 5.10 -7.65 -5.45
C GLY A 157 6.47 -8.27 -5.59
N HIS A 158 7.47 -7.42 -5.45
CA HIS A 158 8.87 -7.76 -5.54
C HIS A 158 9.66 -7.03 -4.45
N VAL A 159 10.69 -7.69 -3.95
CA VAL A 159 11.74 -7.04 -3.18
C VAL A 159 12.97 -6.95 -4.07
N PHE A 160 13.48 -5.73 -4.25
CA PHE A 160 14.70 -5.44 -4.99
C PHE A 160 15.84 -5.17 -4.01
N ILE A 161 17.02 -5.69 -4.31
CA ILE A 161 18.21 -5.54 -3.49
C ILE A 161 19.27 -4.84 -4.34
N SER A 162 19.85 -3.77 -3.80
CA SER A 162 20.98 -3.10 -4.45
C SER A 162 22.21 -4.02 -4.48
N SER A 163 23.06 -3.88 -5.50
CA SER A 163 24.24 -4.74 -5.71
C SER A 163 25.25 -4.73 -4.55
N ASP A 164 25.22 -3.69 -3.72
CA ASP A 164 26.04 -3.52 -2.51
C ASP A 164 25.30 -3.93 -1.21
N ASN A 165 24.09 -4.47 -1.32
CA ASN A 165 23.19 -4.85 -0.21
C ASN A 165 22.87 -3.71 0.78
N SER A 166 23.07 -2.45 0.40
CA SER A 166 22.86 -1.29 1.28
C SER A 166 21.42 -0.77 1.28
N THR A 167 20.65 -1.08 0.23
CA THR A 167 19.28 -0.60 0.04
C THR A 167 18.36 -1.72 -0.45
N ILE A 168 17.23 -1.87 0.24
CA ILE A 168 16.16 -2.82 -0.07
C ILE A 168 14.93 -2.01 -0.48
N ILE A 169 14.34 -2.34 -1.62
CA ILE A 169 13.12 -1.69 -2.10
C ILE A 169 12.00 -2.71 -2.14
N LEU A 170 11.01 -2.54 -1.27
CA LEU A 170 9.78 -3.31 -1.29
C LEU A 170 8.79 -2.64 -2.25
N SER A 171 8.52 -3.30 -3.37
CA SER A 171 7.58 -2.85 -4.38
C SER A 171 6.27 -3.63 -4.30
N ILE A 172 5.19 -2.94 -3.99
CA ILE A 172 3.86 -3.53 -3.75
C ILE A 172 2.98 -3.34 -4.98
N LYS A 173 2.40 -4.44 -5.45
CA LYS A 173 1.47 -4.47 -6.58
C LYS A 173 0.16 -3.81 -6.19
N GLY A 174 -0.39 -2.98 -7.09
CA GLY A 174 -1.75 -2.50 -6.98
C GLY A 174 -2.78 -3.37 -7.69
N THR A 175 -3.87 -2.75 -8.11
CA THR A 175 -5.08 -3.46 -8.55
C THR A 175 -4.96 -4.12 -9.92
N THR A 176 -5.42 -5.37 -10.00
CA THR A 176 -5.65 -6.08 -11.25
C THR A 176 -7.10 -5.91 -11.70
N VAL A 177 -7.33 -5.18 -12.79
CA VAL A 177 -8.69 -4.91 -13.29
C VAL A 177 -9.40 -6.19 -13.76
N GLN A 178 -8.66 -7.10 -14.40
CA GLN A 178 -9.15 -8.39 -14.86
C GLN A 178 -8.14 -9.48 -14.52
N GLY A 179 -8.56 -10.47 -13.75
CA GLY A 179 -7.68 -11.55 -13.30
C GLY A 179 -8.19 -12.17 -12.00
N PRO A 180 -7.53 -13.24 -11.50
CA PRO A 180 -8.07 -14.00 -10.39
C PRO A 180 -8.03 -13.22 -9.05
N SER A 181 -7.11 -12.26 -8.88
CA SER A 181 -7.06 -11.33 -7.74
C SER A 181 -8.00 -10.12 -7.82
N SER A 182 -8.59 -9.84 -8.99
CA SER A 182 -9.35 -8.61 -9.25
C SER A 182 -10.47 -8.33 -8.25
N LYS A 183 -11.15 -9.37 -7.75
CA LYS A 183 -12.21 -9.22 -6.75
C LYS A 183 -11.69 -8.75 -5.40
N LYS A 184 -10.54 -9.27 -4.94
CA LYS A 184 -9.92 -8.89 -3.66
C LYS A 184 -9.31 -7.50 -3.73
N ASP A 185 -8.64 -7.19 -4.85
CA ASP A 185 -8.05 -5.87 -5.08
C ASP A 185 -9.14 -4.80 -5.07
N LYS A 186 -10.20 -4.99 -5.86
CA LYS A 186 -11.37 -4.11 -5.90
C LYS A 186 -12.09 -3.97 -4.56
N PHE A 187 -12.17 -5.05 -3.79
CA PHE A 187 -12.75 -5.00 -2.44
C PHE A 187 -11.92 -4.09 -1.54
N ASN A 188 -10.59 -4.21 -1.55
CA ASN A 188 -9.70 -3.36 -0.75
C ASN A 188 -9.71 -1.91 -1.22
N ASP A 189 -9.71 -1.65 -2.53
CA ASP A 189 -9.86 -0.30 -3.08
C ASP A 189 -11.12 0.39 -2.53
N ASN A 190 -12.25 -0.31 -2.64
CA ASN A 190 -13.53 0.19 -2.20
C ASN A 190 -13.63 0.30 -0.67
N LEU A 191 -12.94 -0.56 0.07
CA LEU A 191 -12.91 -0.50 1.54
C LEU A 191 -12.09 0.71 2.02
N LEU A 192 -10.90 0.91 1.45
CA LEU A 192 -9.93 1.93 1.87
C LEU A 192 -10.30 3.34 1.39
N PHE A 193 -10.73 3.48 0.13
CA PHE A 193 -10.77 4.78 -0.55
C PHE A 193 -12.19 5.30 -0.84
N SER A 194 -13.22 4.59 -0.37
CA SER A 194 -14.59 5.10 -0.42
C SER A 194 -14.96 5.85 0.84
N CYS A 195 -15.97 6.72 0.73
CA CYS A 195 -16.46 7.46 1.88
C CYS A 195 -17.27 6.60 2.84
N CYS A 196 -18.06 5.63 2.34
CA CYS A 196 -18.84 4.71 3.17
C CYS A 196 -19.00 3.33 2.51
N CYS A 197 -17.89 2.58 2.39
CA CYS A 197 -17.86 1.21 1.86
C CYS A 197 -18.47 1.02 0.47
N ALA A 198 -18.12 1.91 -0.45
CA ALA A 198 -18.58 1.96 -1.83
C ALA A 198 -20.10 2.08 -1.99
N ARG A 199 -20.75 2.78 -1.05
CA ARG A 199 -22.12 3.27 -1.19
C ARG A 199 -22.14 4.55 -2.04
N VAL A 200 -21.86 4.40 -3.33
CA VAL A 200 -22.03 5.46 -4.33
C VAL A 200 -23.46 5.45 -4.89
N ASP A 201 -24.00 6.64 -5.17
CA ASP A 201 -25.42 7.05 -5.20
C ASP A 201 -26.47 6.19 -6.00
N VAL A 202 -27.73 6.42 -5.63
CA VAL A 202 -29.10 6.04 -6.11
C VAL A 202 -29.42 4.68 -6.71
N SER A 203 -28.50 3.99 -7.39
CA SER A 203 -28.88 2.80 -8.18
C SER A 203 -28.92 1.50 -7.36
N TRP A 204 -28.34 1.43 -6.16
CA TRP A 204 -28.27 0.22 -5.32
C TRP A 204 -27.73 -1.05 -6.05
N VAL A 205 -27.15 -0.89 -7.26
CA VAL A 205 -26.79 -2.02 -8.14
C VAL A 205 -25.49 -2.71 -7.69
N PHE A 206 -24.61 -2.01 -6.97
CA PHE A 206 -23.37 -2.57 -6.48
C PHE A 206 -23.54 -3.18 -5.08
N ARG A 207 -23.11 -4.44 -4.90
CA ARG A 207 -22.92 -5.04 -3.58
C ARG A 207 -21.92 -4.16 -2.82
N THR A 208 -22.36 -3.61 -1.69
CA THR A 208 -21.51 -2.72 -0.90
C THR A 208 -20.51 -3.54 -0.09
N VAL A 209 -19.35 -2.94 0.17
CA VAL A 209 -18.25 -3.64 0.83
C VAL A 209 -18.60 -4.00 2.26
N CYS A 210 -19.32 -3.10 2.93
CA CYS A 210 -19.84 -3.29 4.28
C CYS A 210 -21.26 -2.70 4.39
N ASP A 211 -21.90 -2.89 5.53
CA ASP A 211 -23.25 -2.41 5.81
C ASP A 211 -23.29 -1.13 6.66
N CYS A 212 -22.19 -0.38 6.84
CA CYS A 212 -22.12 0.77 7.75
C CYS A 212 -22.98 2.00 7.37
N TYR A 213 -23.63 1.99 6.22
CA TYR A 213 -24.53 3.07 5.79
C TYR A 213 -25.75 3.23 6.70
N ALA A 214 -26.00 4.45 7.18
CA ALA A 214 -27.05 4.81 8.13
C ALA A 214 -28.15 5.74 7.54
N ARG A 215 -28.29 5.78 6.20
CA ARG A 215 -29.24 6.63 5.43
C ARG A 215 -28.85 8.12 5.43
N ASN A 216 -29.35 8.90 4.47
CA ASN A 216 -29.16 10.35 4.37
C ASN A 216 -27.69 10.82 4.45
N TRP A 217 -26.79 10.18 3.69
CA TRP A 217 -25.34 10.46 3.72
C TRP A 217 -24.70 10.30 5.10
N LYS A 218 -25.31 9.51 5.99
CA LYS A 218 -24.73 9.14 7.28
C LYS A 218 -24.01 7.80 7.19
N CYS A 219 -22.82 7.73 7.77
CA CYS A 219 -22.03 6.49 7.85
C CYS A 219 -21.62 6.24 9.31
N ASP A 220 -21.83 5.01 9.77
CA ASP A 220 -21.43 4.62 11.11
C ASP A 220 -19.91 4.48 11.20
N ASN A 221 -19.28 5.29 12.06
CA ASN A 221 -17.82 5.37 12.15
C ASN A 221 -17.21 4.13 12.79
N THR A 222 -17.85 3.59 13.84
CA THR A 222 -17.38 2.40 14.56
C THR A 222 -17.40 1.19 13.63
N CYS A 223 -18.52 0.95 12.96
CA CYS A 223 -18.66 -0.09 11.94
C CYS A 223 -17.63 0.06 10.83
N LEU A 224 -17.37 1.29 10.36
CA LEU A 224 -16.45 1.52 9.25
C LEU A 224 -15.00 1.22 9.63
N SER A 225 -14.57 1.67 10.81
CA SER A 225 -13.27 1.28 11.37
C SER A 225 -13.17 -0.23 11.54
N GLU A 226 -14.19 -0.89 12.10
CA GLU A 226 -14.21 -2.35 12.29
C GLU A 226 -14.12 -3.12 10.97
N ALA A 227 -14.92 -2.75 9.96
CA ALA A 227 -14.89 -3.37 8.64
C ALA A 227 -13.52 -3.20 7.97
N LEU A 228 -12.92 -2.01 8.08
CA LEU A 228 -11.58 -1.75 7.59
C LEU A 228 -10.55 -2.66 8.26
N ILE A 229 -10.57 -2.78 9.59
CA ILE A 229 -9.57 -3.54 10.32
C ILE A 229 -9.72 -5.05 10.11
N GLN A 230 -10.96 -5.56 10.14
CA GLN A 230 -11.24 -6.99 10.01
C GLN A 230 -10.98 -7.49 8.58
N ASP A 231 -11.32 -6.68 7.58
CA ASP A 231 -11.30 -7.11 6.19
C ASP A 231 -10.13 -6.54 5.36
N SER A 232 -9.31 -5.61 5.89
CA SER A 232 -8.08 -5.15 5.21
C SER A 232 -6.95 -6.19 5.31
N LEU A 233 -7.12 -7.32 4.62
CA LEU A 233 -6.11 -8.37 4.53
C LEU A 233 -4.75 -7.79 4.08
N PHE A 234 -4.76 -6.84 3.15
CA PHE A 234 -3.54 -6.36 2.49
C PHE A 234 -2.66 -5.53 3.42
N TYR A 235 -3.23 -4.64 4.23
CA TYR A 235 -2.45 -3.85 5.18
C TYR A 235 -1.74 -4.76 6.21
N SER A 236 -2.46 -5.74 6.76
CA SER A 236 -1.92 -6.68 7.75
C SER A 236 -0.81 -7.58 7.17
N VAL A 237 -0.97 -8.06 5.94
CA VAL A 237 0.10 -8.82 5.25
C VAL A 237 1.33 -7.95 5.02
N GLY A 238 1.13 -6.69 4.61
CA GLY A 238 2.22 -5.74 4.42
C GLY A 238 2.99 -5.42 5.70
N VAL A 239 2.30 -5.32 6.85
CA VAL A 239 2.93 -5.13 8.17
C VAL A 239 3.92 -6.25 8.46
N ASN A 240 3.48 -7.51 8.35
CA ASN A 240 4.33 -8.67 8.61
C ASN A 240 5.54 -8.70 7.68
N LEU A 241 5.33 -8.42 6.39
CA LEU A 241 6.41 -8.39 5.40
C LEU A 241 7.48 -7.32 5.73
N VAL A 242 7.06 -6.12 6.15
CA VAL A 242 8.00 -5.07 6.55
C VAL A 242 8.76 -5.46 7.82
N GLU A 243 8.09 -6.07 8.79
CA GLU A 243 8.75 -6.59 10.00
C GLU A 243 9.81 -7.65 9.66
N ASP A 244 9.49 -8.59 8.78
CA ASP A 244 10.44 -9.60 8.30
C ASP A 244 11.65 -8.95 7.61
N LEU A 245 11.43 -7.95 6.76
CA LEU A 245 12.53 -7.23 6.09
C LEU A 245 13.42 -6.46 7.09
N LEU A 246 12.82 -5.85 8.13
CA LEU A 246 13.58 -5.17 9.18
C LEU A 246 14.45 -6.14 9.99
N VAL A 247 13.98 -7.38 10.19
CA VAL A 247 14.76 -8.44 10.86
C VAL A 247 15.86 -9.00 9.95
N LEU A 248 15.55 -9.24 8.68
CA LEU A 248 16.48 -9.82 7.72
C LEU A 248 17.59 -8.85 7.28
N TYR A 249 17.28 -7.55 7.22
CA TYR A 249 18.19 -6.50 6.75
C TYR A 249 18.34 -5.35 7.75
N PRO A 250 18.87 -5.62 8.96
CA PRO A 250 18.86 -4.66 10.07
C PRO A 250 19.70 -3.40 9.82
N THR A 251 20.64 -3.46 8.89
CA THR A 251 21.55 -2.35 8.56
C THR A 251 21.25 -1.67 7.23
N ALA A 252 20.30 -2.20 6.45
CA ALA A 252 19.99 -1.67 5.13
C ALA A 252 18.99 -0.51 5.22
N ASN A 253 19.03 0.38 4.23
CA ASN A 253 17.95 1.33 4.02
C ASN A 253 16.78 0.59 3.37
N ILE A 254 15.58 0.71 3.93
CA ILE A 254 14.36 0.10 3.35
C ILE A 254 13.49 1.21 2.79
N TRP A 255 13.19 1.13 1.49
CA TRP A 255 12.24 2.02 0.81
C TRP A 255 11.02 1.24 0.36
N LEU A 256 9.87 1.90 0.39
CA LEU A 256 8.62 1.32 -0.07
C LEU A 256 8.17 2.01 -1.35
N VAL A 257 7.75 1.24 -2.34
CA VAL A 257 7.20 1.80 -3.58
C VAL A 257 5.96 1.02 -4.00
N GLY A 258 5.12 1.66 -4.78
CA GLY A 258 3.97 1.00 -5.36
C GLY A 258 3.18 1.95 -6.23
N HIS A 259 2.28 1.37 -6.99
CA HIS A 259 1.37 2.09 -7.87
C HIS A 259 -0.09 1.81 -7.49
N SER A 260 -0.98 2.80 -7.63
CA SER A 260 -2.41 2.65 -7.34
C SER A 260 -2.64 2.16 -5.90
N LEU A 261 -3.47 1.12 -5.69
CA LEU A 261 -3.63 0.44 -4.38
C LEU A 261 -2.28 0.09 -3.71
N GLY A 262 -1.29 -0.37 -4.48
CA GLY A 262 0.04 -0.72 -3.96
C GLY A 262 0.82 0.48 -3.45
N GLY A 263 0.65 1.64 -4.10
CA GLY A 263 1.25 2.91 -3.67
C GLY A 263 0.62 3.43 -2.38
N ALA A 264 -0.70 3.33 -2.26
CA ALA A 264 -1.40 3.67 -1.01
C ALA A 264 -0.97 2.74 0.14
N LEU A 265 -0.82 1.43 -0.10
CA LEU A 265 -0.29 0.49 0.89
C LEU A 265 1.15 0.82 1.29
N ALA A 266 2.01 1.17 0.33
CA ALA A 266 3.37 1.63 0.60
C ALA A 266 3.37 2.91 1.48
N SER A 267 2.46 3.85 1.23
CA SER A 267 2.29 5.05 2.07
C SER A 267 1.87 4.71 3.51
N LEU A 268 0.85 3.87 3.66
CA LEU A 268 0.34 3.45 4.98
C LEU A 268 1.42 2.74 5.79
N LEU A 269 2.15 1.79 5.17
CA LEU A 269 3.25 1.07 5.80
C LEU A 269 4.44 1.99 6.11
N GLY A 270 4.79 2.90 5.21
CA GLY A 270 5.86 3.87 5.41
C GLY A 270 5.58 4.80 6.58
N SER A 271 4.32 5.21 6.73
CA SER A 271 3.84 6.04 7.84
C SER A 271 3.88 5.27 9.17
N THR A 272 3.55 3.97 9.15
CA THR A 272 3.60 3.10 10.33
C THR A 272 5.03 2.90 10.86
N PHE A 273 5.99 2.62 9.98
CA PHE A 273 7.35 2.25 10.40
C PHE A 273 8.37 3.38 10.31
N GLY A 274 7.98 4.55 9.81
CA GLY A 274 8.92 5.64 9.51
C GLY A 274 9.91 5.26 8.41
N LEU A 275 9.41 4.59 7.35
CA LEU A 275 10.20 4.18 6.19
C LEU A 275 9.90 5.09 4.98
N PRO A 276 10.92 5.59 4.27
CA PRO A 276 10.70 6.36 3.06
C PRO A 276 9.84 5.62 2.04
N ALA A 277 8.78 6.26 1.55
CA ALA A 277 7.90 5.67 0.54
C ALA A 277 7.65 6.60 -0.65
N VAL A 278 7.59 6.03 -1.85
CA VAL A 278 7.20 6.73 -3.08
C VAL A 278 5.98 6.04 -3.71
N ALA A 279 4.85 6.73 -3.73
CA ALA A 279 3.56 6.20 -4.14
C ALA A 279 3.12 6.80 -5.47
N PHE A 280 3.06 5.99 -6.53
CA PHE A 280 2.72 6.44 -7.88
C PHE A 280 1.22 6.33 -8.17
N GLU A 281 0.59 7.41 -8.61
CA GLU A 281 -0.85 7.48 -8.95
C GLU A 281 -1.74 6.83 -7.86
N ALA A 282 -1.35 6.94 -6.59
CA ALA A 282 -2.07 6.32 -5.49
C ALA A 282 -3.34 7.12 -5.16
N PRO A 283 -4.48 6.49 -4.83
CA PRO A 283 -5.62 7.18 -4.25
C PRO A 283 -5.25 7.81 -2.90
N GLY A 284 -5.94 8.90 -2.52
CA GLY A 284 -5.74 9.56 -1.23
C GLY A 284 -6.01 8.63 -0.04
N GLU A 285 -4.98 8.29 0.73
CA GLU A 285 -5.03 7.30 1.80
C GLU A 285 -5.05 7.89 3.21
N ARG A 286 -5.04 9.23 3.36
CA ARG A 286 -5.02 9.88 4.68
C ARG A 286 -6.23 9.52 5.53
N LEU A 287 -7.41 9.45 4.92
CA LEU A 287 -8.62 9.00 5.62
C LEU A 287 -8.54 7.52 6.01
N ALA A 288 -7.95 6.67 5.16
CA ALA A 288 -7.74 5.26 5.46
C ALA A 288 -6.80 5.09 6.67
N ALA A 289 -5.69 5.85 6.73
CA ALA A 289 -4.77 5.83 7.85
C ALA A 289 -5.47 6.16 9.19
N LYS A 290 -6.34 7.17 9.19
CA LYS A 290 -7.15 7.53 10.37
C LYS A 290 -8.08 6.39 10.78
N ARG A 291 -8.79 5.77 9.83
CA ARG A 291 -9.73 4.68 10.09
C ARG A 291 -9.05 3.36 10.49
N LEU A 292 -7.80 3.16 10.07
CA LEU A 292 -6.94 2.06 10.50
C LEU A 292 -6.28 2.32 11.88
N HIS A 293 -6.56 3.47 12.49
CA HIS A 293 -6.01 3.91 13.77
C HIS A 293 -4.47 3.92 13.78
N LEU A 294 -3.85 4.31 12.65
CA LEU A 294 -2.39 4.36 12.56
C LEU A 294 -1.84 5.47 13.47
N PRO A 295 -0.97 5.14 14.44
CA PRO A 295 -0.25 6.17 15.18
C PRO A 295 0.68 6.89 14.21
N LEU A 296 0.61 8.23 14.18
CA LEU A 296 1.46 9.07 13.35
C LEU A 296 2.39 9.91 14.23
N PRO A 297 3.58 10.30 13.74
CA PRO A 297 4.43 11.25 14.44
C PRO A 297 3.68 12.58 14.63
N PRO A 298 3.83 13.24 15.80
CA PRO A 298 3.19 14.52 16.04
C PRO A 298 3.73 15.58 15.05
N PRO A 299 2.89 16.56 14.64
CA PRO A 299 3.35 17.66 13.81
C PRO A 299 4.51 18.41 14.45
N LEU A 300 5.45 18.86 13.62
CA LEU A 300 6.58 19.68 14.08
C LEU A 300 6.10 21.08 14.48
N LEU A 301 6.88 21.77 15.31
CA LEU A 301 6.56 23.14 15.73
C LEU A 301 6.34 24.02 14.48
N ASN A 302 5.15 24.61 14.38
CA ASN A 302 4.65 25.44 13.25
C ASN A 302 4.15 24.68 12.00
N GLY A 303 4.09 23.35 12.01
CA GLY A 303 3.47 22.55 10.95
C GLY A 303 2.10 22.01 11.37
N SER A 304 1.17 21.91 10.41
CA SER A 304 -0.12 21.27 10.63
C SER A 304 -0.10 19.76 10.31
N ALA A 305 0.88 19.29 9.54
CA ALA A 305 0.97 17.91 9.06
C ALA A 305 1.95 17.07 9.90
N SER A 306 1.64 15.78 10.04
CA SER A 306 2.57 14.80 10.60
C SER A 306 3.78 14.61 9.67
N PRO A 307 5.02 14.61 10.20
CA PRO A 307 6.24 14.52 9.39
C PRO A 307 6.52 13.07 8.95
N VAL A 308 5.63 12.49 8.16
CA VAL A 308 5.80 11.14 7.59
C VAL A 308 6.65 11.19 6.32
N PRO A 309 7.53 10.21 6.08
CA PRO A 309 8.49 10.25 4.96
C PRO A 309 7.91 9.72 3.64
N ILE A 310 6.74 10.22 3.27
CA ILE A 310 5.99 9.76 2.09
C ILE A 310 6.01 10.82 1.00
N THR A 311 6.25 10.41 -0.24
CA THR A 311 6.09 11.24 -1.44
C THR A 311 5.15 10.57 -2.43
N HIS A 312 4.03 11.20 -2.70
CA HIS A 312 3.10 10.83 -3.76
C HIS A 312 3.57 11.45 -5.08
N VAL A 313 3.52 10.68 -6.15
CA VAL A 313 3.92 11.12 -7.48
C VAL A 313 2.79 10.80 -8.44
N TYR A 314 2.17 11.83 -9.00
CA TYR A 314 1.04 11.64 -9.91
C TYR A 314 0.90 12.77 -10.91
N HIS A 315 0.03 12.60 -11.90
CA HIS A 315 -0.21 13.60 -12.93
C HIS A 315 -1.68 14.07 -13.01
N THR A 316 -1.90 15.33 -13.42
CA THR A 316 -3.25 15.94 -13.47
C THR A 316 -4.21 15.28 -14.47
N GLY A 317 -3.70 14.49 -15.42
CA GLY A 317 -4.50 13.68 -16.34
C GLY A 317 -5.16 12.43 -15.73
N ASP A 318 -4.78 12.02 -14.52
CA ASP A 318 -5.34 10.84 -13.83
C ASP A 318 -6.38 11.28 -12.79
N PRO A 319 -7.65 10.89 -12.94
CA PRO A 319 -8.69 11.24 -11.97
C PRO A 319 -8.59 10.52 -10.61
N ILE A 320 -7.82 9.43 -10.48
CA ILE A 320 -7.77 8.60 -9.26
C ILE A 320 -7.10 9.30 -8.07
N PRO A 321 -5.83 9.74 -8.12
CA PRO A 321 -5.19 10.45 -7.01
C PRO A 321 -5.91 11.76 -6.67
N GLN A 322 -6.58 12.37 -7.64
CA GLN A 322 -7.37 13.59 -7.45
C GLN A 322 -8.73 13.35 -6.76
N GLY A 323 -9.14 12.08 -6.56
CA GLY A 323 -10.47 11.70 -6.05
C GLY A 323 -11.63 12.15 -6.95
N THR A 324 -11.37 12.36 -8.25
CA THR A 324 -12.36 12.82 -9.23
C THR A 324 -12.92 11.67 -10.07
N CYS A 325 -12.45 10.44 -9.88
CA CYS A 325 -12.98 9.25 -10.54
C CYS A 325 -14.27 8.73 -9.87
N THR A 326 -15.27 9.61 -9.75
CA THR A 326 -16.50 9.36 -8.98
C THR A 326 -17.78 9.70 -9.76
N GLY A 327 -18.92 9.17 -9.31
CA GLY A 327 -20.24 9.45 -9.86
C GLY A 327 -20.70 8.50 -10.97
N ILE A 328 -22.01 8.47 -11.23
CA ILE A 328 -22.70 7.49 -12.09
C ILE A 328 -22.16 7.46 -13.53
N GLY A 329 -21.69 8.61 -14.05
CA GLY A 329 -21.11 8.72 -15.38
C GLY A 329 -19.63 8.35 -15.46
N SER A 330 -18.94 8.12 -14.35
CA SER A 330 -17.50 7.87 -14.35
C SER A 330 -17.16 6.43 -14.78
N PRO A 331 -16.06 6.24 -15.54
CA PRO A 331 -15.58 4.90 -15.87
C PRO A 331 -15.21 4.06 -14.63
N CYS A 332 -14.70 4.68 -13.55
CA CYS A 332 -14.41 3.97 -12.30
C CYS A 332 -15.67 3.38 -11.67
N THR A 333 -16.75 4.17 -11.56
CA THR A 333 -18.03 3.67 -11.03
C THR A 333 -18.64 2.61 -11.93
N GLN A 334 -18.53 2.73 -13.26
CA GLN A 334 -18.98 1.68 -14.18
C GLN A 334 -18.18 0.38 -14.03
N ALA A 335 -16.88 0.47 -13.73
CA ALA A 335 -16.04 -0.67 -13.35
C ALA A 335 -16.27 -1.11 -11.88
N GLY A 336 -17.13 -0.42 -11.14
CA GLY A 336 -17.56 -0.66 -9.76
C GLY A 336 -16.55 -0.27 -8.69
N TYR A 337 -15.62 0.63 -9.01
CA TYR A 337 -14.73 1.27 -8.05
C TYR A 337 -15.37 2.53 -7.46
N ALA A 338 -15.17 2.74 -6.16
CA ALA A 338 -15.58 3.92 -5.41
C ALA A 338 -14.36 4.57 -4.76
N LEU A 339 -13.52 5.19 -5.60
CA LEU A 339 -12.30 5.89 -5.22
C LEU A 339 -12.64 7.38 -4.99
N GLU A 340 -13.19 7.68 -3.82
CA GLU A 340 -13.74 9.00 -3.48
C GLU A 340 -12.78 9.89 -2.69
N THR A 341 -11.74 9.31 -2.10
CA THR A 341 -10.72 10.02 -1.33
C THR A 341 -9.64 10.63 -2.25
N ARG A 342 -9.10 11.77 -1.83
CA ARG A 342 -8.08 12.56 -2.53
C ARG A 342 -6.97 13.08 -1.62
N CYS A 343 -7.14 13.01 -0.31
CA CYS A 343 -6.16 13.56 0.61
C CYS A 343 -5.04 12.55 0.90
N HIS A 344 -3.80 12.96 0.70
CA HIS A 344 -2.62 12.12 0.89
C HIS A 344 -1.87 12.44 2.20
N LEU A 345 -1.09 11.49 2.68
CA LEU A 345 -0.09 11.72 3.73
C LEU A 345 1.22 12.25 3.12
N GLY A 346 2.02 12.95 3.92
CA GLY A 346 3.32 13.45 3.47
C GLY A 346 3.19 14.52 2.37
N LYS A 347 3.99 14.37 1.30
CA LYS A 347 4.10 15.35 0.20
C LYS A 347 3.65 14.77 -1.13
N SER A 348 3.20 15.63 -2.04
CA SER A 348 2.79 15.31 -3.40
C SER A 348 3.67 16.07 -4.41
N ILE A 349 4.18 15.35 -5.41
CA ILE A 349 4.79 15.87 -6.64
C ILE A 349 3.77 15.66 -7.74
N VAL A 350 3.24 16.76 -8.28
CA VAL A 350 2.14 16.74 -9.25
C VAL A 350 2.59 17.24 -10.60
N PHE A 351 2.62 16.34 -11.58
CA PHE A 351 2.97 16.66 -12.96
C PHE A 351 1.73 17.19 -13.70
N ASP A 352 1.75 18.45 -14.13
CA ASP A 352 0.59 19.09 -14.76
C ASP A 352 0.41 18.72 -16.24
N THR A 353 0.13 17.45 -16.52
CA THR A 353 -0.05 16.92 -17.87
C THR A 353 -1.24 17.51 -18.61
N VAL A 354 -2.28 17.97 -17.90
CA VAL A 354 -3.45 18.63 -18.52
C VAL A 354 -3.05 19.94 -19.19
N ASN A 355 -2.36 20.82 -18.46
CA ASN A 355 -1.99 22.13 -19.01
C ASN A 355 -0.72 22.07 -19.87
N VAL A 356 0.28 21.27 -19.48
CA VAL A 356 1.57 21.20 -20.19
C VAL A 356 1.47 20.34 -21.45
N LEU A 357 0.77 19.20 -21.41
CA LEU A 357 0.67 18.26 -22.53
C LEU A 357 -0.70 18.28 -23.24
N GLY A 358 -1.65 19.10 -22.77
CA GLY A 358 -3.01 19.13 -23.32
C GLY A 358 -3.79 17.84 -23.07
N TRP A 359 -3.41 17.04 -22.07
CA TRP A 359 -4.08 15.79 -21.77
C TRP A 359 -5.50 16.02 -21.29
N LYS A 360 -6.44 15.23 -21.80
CA LYS A 360 -7.76 15.10 -21.16
C LYS A 360 -7.63 14.26 -19.89
N VAL A 361 -8.34 14.64 -18.85
CA VAL A 361 -8.53 13.80 -17.66
C VAL A 361 -9.22 12.50 -18.08
N ASP A 362 -8.53 11.37 -17.88
CA ASP A 362 -8.97 10.07 -18.37
C ASP A 362 -8.33 8.95 -17.53
N VAL A 363 -9.17 8.11 -16.89
CA VAL A 363 -8.70 6.99 -16.06
C VAL A 363 -7.77 6.04 -16.80
N ARG A 364 -7.82 5.97 -18.13
CA ARG A 364 -6.90 5.13 -18.91
C ARG A 364 -5.45 5.59 -18.80
N LYS A 365 -5.20 6.82 -18.36
CA LYS A 365 -3.87 7.38 -18.10
C LYS A 365 -3.30 6.98 -16.73
N HIS A 366 -4.14 6.44 -15.85
CA HIS A 366 -3.70 5.90 -14.55
C HIS A 366 -2.64 4.81 -14.68
N VAL A 367 -2.55 4.12 -15.82
CA VAL A 367 -1.59 3.02 -16.00
C VAL A 367 -0.16 3.49 -15.75
N ILE A 368 0.56 2.83 -14.83
CA ILE A 368 1.97 3.14 -14.49
C ILE A 368 2.90 3.28 -15.72
N LYS A 369 2.59 2.58 -16.81
CA LYS A 369 3.32 2.72 -18.08
C LYS A 369 3.28 4.16 -18.61
N ASP A 370 2.14 4.85 -18.53
CA ASP A 370 2.01 6.23 -18.99
C ASP A 370 2.82 7.18 -18.11
N VAL A 371 2.84 6.96 -16.79
CA VAL A 371 3.71 7.69 -15.85
C VAL A 371 5.18 7.51 -16.24
N ILE A 372 5.63 6.27 -16.43
CA ILE A 372 7.02 5.97 -16.80
C ILE A 372 7.36 6.61 -18.15
N THR A 373 6.67 6.21 -19.23
CA THR A 373 7.16 6.50 -20.58
C THR A 373 6.70 7.83 -21.16
N LYS A 374 5.71 8.50 -20.55
CA LYS A 374 5.17 9.77 -21.07
C LYS A 374 5.27 10.94 -20.10
N VAL A 375 5.64 10.71 -18.84
CA VAL A 375 5.84 11.77 -17.85
C VAL A 375 7.28 11.79 -17.37
N LEU A 376 7.77 10.67 -16.83
CA LEU A 376 9.10 10.61 -16.20
C LEU A 376 10.24 10.45 -17.21
N GLU A 377 10.00 9.72 -18.31
CA GLU A 377 10.97 9.48 -19.38
C GLU A 377 10.63 10.23 -20.67
N ALA A 378 9.69 11.18 -20.60
CA ALA A 378 9.44 12.06 -21.72
C ALA A 378 10.70 12.89 -22.02
N ASP A 379 10.79 13.37 -23.27
CA ASP A 379 11.81 14.35 -23.65
C ASP A 379 11.80 15.55 -22.70
N VAL A 380 12.90 16.29 -22.62
CA VAL A 380 13.13 17.36 -21.63
C VAL A 380 11.95 18.35 -21.59
N ILE A 381 11.07 18.15 -20.63
CA ILE A 381 9.93 19.02 -20.31
C ILE A 381 10.29 19.80 -19.06
N ASP A 382 10.13 21.12 -19.15
CA ASP A 382 10.07 21.98 -17.98
C ASP A 382 8.67 21.86 -17.37
N TRP A 383 8.59 21.17 -16.23
CA TRP A 383 7.33 20.94 -15.54
C TRP A 383 6.99 22.08 -14.58
N GLU A 384 8.00 22.75 -14.04
CA GLU A 384 7.83 23.84 -13.08
C GLU A 384 9.15 24.62 -12.91
N ASP A 385 9.15 25.91 -13.24
CA ASP A 385 10.24 26.85 -12.96
C ASP A 385 11.65 26.39 -13.39
N GLY A 386 11.79 25.82 -14.59
CA GLY A 386 13.05 25.33 -15.13
C GLY A 386 13.45 23.93 -14.64
N ARG A 387 12.51 23.17 -14.04
CA ARG A 387 12.79 21.88 -13.40
C ARG A 387 12.11 20.73 -14.13
N SER A 388 12.81 19.61 -14.19
CA SER A 388 12.26 18.35 -14.69
C SER A 388 11.35 17.65 -13.67
N VAL A 389 11.40 18.03 -12.39
CA VAL A 389 10.52 17.49 -11.34
C VAL A 389 9.91 18.67 -10.57
N PRO A 390 8.57 18.76 -10.48
CA PRO A 390 7.88 19.75 -9.64
C PRO A 390 8.30 19.69 -8.17
N PHE A 391 8.08 20.79 -7.44
CA PHE A 391 8.35 20.81 -6.01
C PHE A 391 7.39 19.88 -5.24
N PRO A 392 7.90 19.06 -4.29
CA PRO A 392 7.07 18.28 -3.40
C PRO A 392 6.35 19.19 -2.39
N ARG A 393 5.03 19.09 -2.30
CA ARG A 393 4.17 19.96 -1.46
C ARG A 393 3.27 19.16 -0.54
N GLU A 394 3.04 19.66 0.66
CA GLU A 394 2.07 19.08 1.59
C GLU A 394 0.65 19.50 1.20
N GLU A 395 -0.32 18.61 1.42
CA GLU A 395 -1.73 18.91 1.15
C GLU A 395 -2.39 19.54 2.38
N GLU A 396 -2.36 20.86 2.43
CA GLU A 396 -2.99 21.69 3.46
C GLU A 396 -4.53 21.73 3.29
N ASP A 397 -5.26 21.74 4.42
CA ASP A 397 -6.72 21.86 4.49
C ASP A 397 -7.53 20.89 3.60
N CYS A 398 -6.93 19.77 3.16
CA CYS A 398 -7.64 18.80 2.35
C CYS A 398 -8.65 18.00 3.21
N VAL A 399 -9.91 18.03 2.78
CA VAL A 399 -11.03 17.31 3.38
C VAL A 399 -11.59 16.32 2.38
N ASP A 400 -11.61 15.05 2.78
CA ASP A 400 -12.31 13.96 2.11
C ASP A 400 -13.76 13.89 2.57
N CYS A 401 -14.63 13.37 1.70
CA CYS A 401 -15.99 12.96 2.08
C CYS A 401 -16.84 14.05 2.74
N PHE A 402 -16.66 15.32 2.35
CA PHE A 402 -17.35 16.48 2.96
C PHE A 402 -18.88 16.41 2.96
N LYS A 403 -19.49 15.59 2.08
CA LYS A 403 -20.94 15.36 2.02
C LYS A 403 -21.43 14.38 3.09
N TRP A 404 -20.54 13.57 3.66
CA TRP A 404 -20.88 12.49 4.58
C TRP A 404 -20.84 12.97 6.04
N GLU A 405 -21.84 12.57 6.81
CA GLU A 405 -21.88 12.72 8.27
C GLU A 405 -21.39 11.41 8.90
N PHE A 406 -20.33 11.48 9.70
CA PHE A 406 -19.76 10.32 10.40
C PHE A 406 -20.11 10.39 11.89
N GLY A 407 -20.63 9.30 12.43
CA GLY A 407 -21.06 9.24 13.83
C GLY A 407 -21.44 7.83 14.25
N GLU A 408 -21.97 7.69 15.46
CA GLU A 408 -22.49 6.43 15.97
C GLU A 408 -23.98 6.35 15.65
N TYR A 409 -24.35 5.51 14.69
CA TYR A 409 -25.72 5.41 14.19
C TYR A 409 -26.29 3.99 14.28
N LYS A 410 -25.44 2.97 14.40
CA LYS A 410 -25.86 1.56 14.34
C LYS A 410 -25.83 0.84 15.68
N GLY A 411 -25.17 1.38 16.71
CA GLY A 411 -25.02 0.73 18.01
C GLY A 411 -24.17 -0.55 17.90
N GLY A 412 -23.19 -0.73 18.78
CA GLY A 412 -22.32 -1.91 18.78
C GLY A 412 -23.14 -3.20 18.74
N ARG A 413 -22.85 -4.07 17.78
CA ARG A 413 -23.56 -5.34 17.57
C ARG A 413 -22.98 -6.44 18.45
#